data_AF-A0A7X9PGL2-F1
#
_entry.id   AF-A0A7X9PGL2-F1
#
_cell.length_a   1.000
_cell.length_b   1.000
_cell.length_c   1.000
_cell.angle_alpha   90.00
_cell.angle_beta   90.00
_cell.angle_gamma   90.00
#
_symmetry.space_group_name_H-M   'P 1'
#
loop_
_entity.id
_entity.type
_entity.pdbx_description
1 polymer ?
#
loop_
_entity_poly.entity_id
_entity_poly.type
_entity_poly.pdbx_seq_one_letter_code
_entity_poly.pdbx_strand_id
1 'polypeptide(L)'
;MYKILIMGSGFVGQATGKSLSKLGHDVIFCDTDERKLRNLESEGFKTCREKNLEEISPDIIFLTVPTPTKNGQVDLKFIHSAAKSVASKIIKRANNIPLVVVKSTVPPGTTEHSIIPILETYSQKKSGQDFETAMNPEYLRERFAVKDFENPRLILIGSNTKRAREMLCKLYDPYAK
;
A
#
# COMPACT_ATOMS: atom_id res chain seq x y z
N MET A 1 -4.82 -16.54 1.95
CA MET A 1 -3.59 -15.87 2.41
C MET A 1 -3.05 -15.06 1.25
N TYR A 2 -2.58 -13.83 1.51
CA TYR A 2 -1.97 -12.94 0.50
C TYR A 2 -0.57 -12.57 0.97
N LYS A 3 0.35 -12.35 0.03
CA LYS A 3 1.62 -11.68 0.28
C LYS A 3 1.44 -10.17 0.09
N ILE A 4 1.69 -9.40 1.15
CA ILE A 4 1.35 -7.97 1.22
C ILE A 4 2.60 -7.17 1.46
N LEU A 5 2.85 -6.18 0.61
CA LEU A 5 3.90 -5.19 0.79
C LEU A 5 3.31 -3.89 1.34
N ILE A 6 3.88 -3.37 2.41
CA ILE A 6 3.55 -2.04 2.95
C ILE A 6 4.66 -1.07 2.58
N MET A 7 4.39 -0.16 1.64
CA MET A 7 5.31 0.93 1.26
C MET A 7 5.08 2.14 2.15
N GLY A 8 5.97 2.33 3.12
CA GLY A 8 5.89 3.38 4.14
C GLY A 8 5.37 2.84 5.47
N SER A 9 6.22 2.80 6.48
CA SER A 9 6.01 2.19 7.79
C SER A 9 5.74 3.23 8.89
N GLY A 10 5.01 4.30 8.55
CA GLY A 10 4.41 5.22 9.54
C GLY A 10 3.25 4.57 10.31
N PHE A 11 2.52 5.35 11.11
CA PHE A 11 1.43 4.78 11.92
C PHE A 11 0.35 4.10 11.08
N VAL A 12 -0.02 4.67 9.92
CA VAL A 12 -0.98 4.06 8.97
C VAL A 12 -0.45 2.73 8.42
N GLY A 13 0.80 2.73 7.95
CA GLY A 13 1.43 1.54 7.38
C GLY A 13 1.57 0.42 8.41
N GLN A 14 2.03 0.74 9.62
CA GLN A 14 2.12 -0.22 10.71
C GLN A 14 0.75 -0.73 11.14
N ALA A 15 -0.25 0.13 11.31
CA ALA A 15 -1.60 -0.30 11.65
C ALA A 15 -2.16 -1.26 10.58
N THR A 16 -2.00 -0.91 9.30
CA THR A 16 -2.44 -1.75 8.17
C THR A 16 -1.70 -3.08 8.16
N GLY A 17 -0.37 -3.06 8.13
CA GLY A 17 0.43 -4.27 8.02
C GLY A 17 0.33 -5.19 9.24
N LYS A 18 0.39 -4.65 10.46
CA LYS A 18 0.31 -5.47 11.69
C LYS A 18 -1.06 -6.13 11.81
N SER A 19 -2.13 -5.40 11.53
CA SER A 19 -3.51 -5.95 11.60
C SER A 19 -3.78 -7.00 10.53
N LEU A 20 -3.24 -6.82 9.31
CA LEU A 20 -3.34 -7.84 8.26
C LEU A 20 -2.45 -9.06 8.55
N SER A 21 -1.29 -8.87 9.19
CA SER A 21 -0.45 -9.98 9.64
C SER A 21 -1.16 -10.86 10.68
N LYS A 22 -1.94 -10.26 11.60
CA LYS A 22 -2.78 -11.01 12.55
C LYS A 22 -3.84 -11.89 11.89
N LEU A 23 -4.31 -11.52 10.70
CA LEU A 23 -5.22 -12.36 9.89
C LEU A 23 -4.49 -13.49 9.14
N GLY A 24 -3.18 -13.64 9.34
CA GLY A 24 -2.36 -14.67 8.72
C GLY A 24 -1.81 -14.32 7.34
N HIS A 25 -1.86 -13.06 6.90
CA HIS A 25 -1.22 -12.63 5.66
C HIS A 25 0.31 -12.54 5.82
N ASP A 26 1.06 -12.83 4.75
CA ASP A 26 2.52 -12.67 4.72
C ASP A 26 2.86 -11.20 4.44
N VAL A 27 3.12 -10.43 5.50
CA VAL A 27 3.33 -8.98 5.42
C VAL A 27 4.81 -8.63 5.46
N ILE A 28 5.25 -7.79 4.51
CA ILE A 28 6.59 -7.24 4.44
C ILE A 28 6.49 -5.70 4.48
N PHE A 29 7.29 -5.07 5.34
CA PHE A 29 7.36 -3.62 5.46
C PHE A 29 8.56 -3.04 4.72
N CYS A 30 8.33 -2.03 3.89
CA CYS A 30 9.37 -1.25 3.23
C CYS A 30 9.33 0.20 3.70
N ASP A 31 10.49 0.74 4.09
CA ASP A 31 10.65 2.15 4.48
C ASP A 31 12.07 2.60 4.16
N THR A 32 12.29 3.91 4.13
CA THR A 32 13.62 4.52 4.01
C THR A 32 14.23 4.82 5.38
N ASP A 33 13.43 4.88 6.45
CA ASP A 33 13.92 5.06 7.83
C ASP A 33 14.30 3.70 8.45
N GLU A 34 15.61 3.45 8.49
CA GLU A 34 16.22 2.26 9.09
C GLU A 34 15.83 2.03 10.55
N ARG A 35 15.52 3.08 11.32
CA ARG A 35 15.07 2.90 12.71
C ARG A 35 13.71 2.24 12.77
N LYS A 36 12.79 2.61 11.87
CA LYS A 36 11.46 1.98 11.80
C LYS A 36 11.57 0.51 11.40
N LEU A 37 12.44 0.20 10.44
CA LEU A 37 12.68 -1.19 10.02
C LEU A 37 13.24 -2.03 11.17
N ARG A 38 14.27 -1.55 11.87
CA ARG A 38 14.82 -2.27 13.04
C ARG A 38 13.80 -2.49 14.15
N ASN A 39 12.94 -1.51 14.42
CA ASN A 39 11.88 -1.67 15.41
C ASN A 39 10.90 -2.76 14.97
N LEU A 40 10.47 -2.76 13.71
CA LEU A 40 9.59 -3.80 13.16
C LEU A 40 10.23 -5.19 13.18
N GLU A 41 11.52 -5.29 12.88
CA GLU A 41 12.29 -6.55 12.97
C GLU A 41 12.33 -7.06 14.42
N SER A 42 12.54 -6.18 15.41
CA SER A 42 12.53 -6.56 16.83
C SER A 42 11.16 -7.05 17.32
N GLU A 43 10.10 -6.62 16.65
CA GLU A 43 8.73 -7.11 16.87
C GLU A 43 8.42 -8.40 16.09
N GLY A 44 9.36 -8.91 15.28
CA GLY A 44 9.21 -10.14 14.50
C GLY A 44 8.61 -9.96 13.10
N PHE A 45 8.49 -8.73 12.60
CA PHE A 45 7.97 -8.47 11.25
C PHE A 45 9.07 -8.55 10.18
N LYS A 46 8.70 -9.03 8.98
CA LYS A 46 9.58 -8.99 7.81
C LYS A 46 9.70 -7.57 7.28
N THR A 47 10.91 -7.18 6.96
CA THR A 47 11.23 -5.85 6.42
C THR A 47 12.03 -5.98 5.13
N CYS A 48 12.02 -4.93 4.33
CA CYS A 48 12.92 -4.78 3.20
C CYS A 48 13.26 -3.31 2.98
N ARG A 49 14.37 -3.07 2.28
CA ARG A 49 14.71 -1.75 1.76
C ARG A 49 14.25 -1.65 0.32
N GLU A 50 14.15 -0.41 -0.17
CA GLU A 50 13.73 -0.15 -1.55
C GLU A 50 14.63 -0.83 -2.60
N LYS A 51 15.92 -1.02 -2.29
CA LYS A 51 16.87 -1.72 -3.17
C LYS A 51 16.59 -3.22 -3.32
N ASN A 52 15.86 -3.82 -2.37
CA ASN A 52 15.55 -5.24 -2.32
C ASN A 52 14.14 -5.56 -2.84
N LEU A 53 13.38 -4.57 -3.33
CA LEU A 53 12.01 -4.79 -3.82
C LEU A 53 11.94 -5.80 -4.97
N GLU A 54 13.02 -5.94 -5.74
CA GLU A 54 13.11 -6.87 -6.87
C GLU A 54 13.08 -8.35 -6.45
N GLU A 55 13.37 -8.63 -5.18
CA GLU A 55 13.37 -9.96 -4.59
C GLU A 55 11.98 -10.38 -4.08
N ILE A 56 10.99 -9.49 -4.20
CA ILE A 56 9.65 -9.67 -3.62
C ILE A 56 8.61 -9.73 -4.74
N SER A 57 7.71 -10.72 -4.65
CA SER A 57 6.53 -10.85 -5.50
C SER A 57 5.27 -10.79 -4.63
N PRO A 58 4.76 -9.58 -4.30
CA PRO A 58 3.54 -9.42 -3.51
C PRO A 58 2.27 -9.57 -4.37
N ASP A 59 1.16 -9.96 -3.75
CA ASP A 59 -0.17 -9.93 -4.34
C ASP A 59 -0.83 -8.56 -4.19
N ILE A 60 -0.57 -7.88 -3.06
CA ILE A 60 -1.14 -6.58 -2.71
C ILE A 60 -0.03 -5.66 -2.21
N ILE A 61 -0.01 -4.41 -2.69
CA ILE A 61 0.97 -3.40 -2.32
C ILE A 61 0.22 -2.17 -1.82
N PHE A 62 0.35 -1.85 -0.54
CA PHE A 62 -0.21 -0.62 0.02
C PHE A 62 0.80 0.52 -0.07
N LEU A 63 0.39 1.64 -0.65
CA LEU A 63 1.12 2.91 -0.58
C LEU A 63 0.61 3.68 0.64
N THR A 64 1.43 3.71 1.69
CA THR A 64 1.16 4.35 2.99
C THR A 64 2.27 5.36 3.36
N VAL A 65 2.88 5.97 2.35
CA VAL A 65 3.91 7.01 2.50
C VAL A 65 3.29 8.37 2.86
N PRO A 66 4.04 9.26 3.53
CA PRO A 66 3.51 10.55 3.92
C PRO A 66 3.20 11.46 2.72
N THR A 67 2.12 12.21 2.82
CA THR A 67 1.68 13.23 1.85
C THR A 67 1.51 14.58 2.57
N PRO A 68 2.60 15.20 3.04
CA PRO A 68 2.53 16.40 3.86
C PRO A 68 1.99 17.58 3.05
N THR A 69 1.28 18.49 3.71
CA THR A 69 0.86 19.75 3.09
C THR A 69 2.00 20.77 3.16
N LYS A 70 2.35 21.36 2.02
CA LYS A 70 3.29 22.48 1.90
C LYS A 70 2.62 23.61 1.13
N ASN A 71 2.66 24.83 1.69
CA ASN A 71 2.07 26.02 1.06
C ASN A 71 0.60 25.82 0.62
N GLY A 72 -0.20 25.13 1.45
CA GLY A 72 -1.60 24.84 1.18
C GLY A 72 -1.87 23.72 0.16
N GLN A 73 -0.83 23.08 -0.38
CA GLN A 73 -0.95 21.99 -1.36
C GLN A 73 -0.35 20.70 -0.82
N VAL A 74 -0.92 19.56 -1.22
CA VAL A 74 -0.39 18.25 -0.84
C VAL A 74 0.88 17.95 -1.63
N ASP A 75 1.99 17.70 -0.92
CA ASP A 75 3.26 17.29 -1.52
C ASP A 75 3.20 15.80 -1.89
N LEU A 76 3.02 15.53 -3.18
CA LEU A 76 2.90 14.17 -3.73
C LEU A 76 4.24 13.49 -4.03
N LYS A 77 5.40 14.14 -3.78
CA LYS A 77 6.69 13.59 -4.21
C LYS A 77 6.94 12.19 -3.64
N PHE A 78 6.52 11.95 -2.40
CA PHE A 78 6.79 10.69 -1.70
C PHE A 78 6.00 9.54 -2.32
N ILE A 79 4.71 9.76 -2.61
CA ILE A 79 3.87 8.75 -3.24
C ILE A 79 4.23 8.53 -4.71
N HIS A 80 4.64 9.57 -5.43
CA HIS A 80 5.19 9.43 -6.78
C HIS A 80 6.48 8.60 -6.78
N SER A 81 7.38 8.85 -5.83
CA SER A 81 8.61 8.06 -5.68
C SER A 81 8.28 6.61 -5.35
N ALA A 82 7.38 6.35 -4.41
CA ALA A 82 6.96 5.00 -4.04
C ALA A 82 6.32 4.25 -5.23
N ALA A 83 5.42 4.91 -5.97
CA ALA A 83 4.81 4.35 -7.17
C ALA A 83 5.86 4.02 -8.24
N LYS A 84 6.84 4.91 -8.48
CA LYS A 84 7.95 4.66 -9.41
C LYS A 84 8.78 3.45 -9.00
N SER A 85 9.10 3.30 -7.71
CA SER A 85 9.84 2.15 -7.19
C SER A 85 9.06 0.85 -7.36
N VAL A 86 7.77 0.85 -7.00
CA VAL A 86 6.87 -0.29 -7.20
C VAL A 86 6.79 -0.67 -8.68
N ALA A 87 6.62 0.30 -9.57
CA ALA A 87 6.53 0.08 -11.00
C ALA A 87 7.80 -0.57 -11.58
N SER A 88 8.95 0.06 -11.34
CA SER A 88 10.23 -0.34 -11.94
C SER A 88 10.84 -1.60 -11.32
N LYS A 89 10.59 -1.83 -10.03
CA LYS A 89 11.20 -2.94 -9.28
C LYS A 89 10.28 -4.13 -9.09
N ILE A 90 8.96 -3.94 -9.04
CA ILE A 90 8.01 -5.05 -8.81
C ILE A 90 7.21 -5.31 -10.08
N ILE A 91 6.37 -4.36 -10.49
CA ILE A 91 5.39 -4.60 -11.56
C ILE A 91 6.08 -4.98 -12.87
N LYS A 92 7.16 -4.29 -13.25
CA LYS A 92 7.93 -4.55 -14.47
C LYS A 92 8.34 -6.02 -14.66
N ARG A 93 8.59 -6.73 -13.55
CA ARG A 93 9.04 -8.14 -13.54
C ARG A 93 8.02 -9.11 -12.95
N ALA A 94 6.82 -8.63 -12.64
CA ALA A 94 5.79 -9.44 -12.01
C ALA A 94 5.24 -10.48 -13.00
N ASN A 95 5.26 -11.74 -12.56
CA ASN A 95 4.59 -12.85 -13.25
C ASN A 95 3.13 -13.03 -12.79
N ASN A 96 2.79 -12.44 -11.65
CA ASN A 96 1.40 -12.28 -11.18
C ASN A 96 0.86 -10.90 -11.60
N ILE A 97 -0.43 -10.68 -11.33
CA ILE A 97 -1.11 -9.38 -11.52
C ILE A 97 -1.31 -8.79 -10.12
N PRO A 98 -0.36 -8.00 -9.60
CA PRO A 98 -0.44 -7.44 -8.25
C PRO A 98 -1.46 -6.29 -8.19
N LEU A 99 -2.04 -6.07 -7.02
CA LEU A 99 -2.91 -4.94 -6.72
C LEU A 99 -2.13 -3.83 -6.01
N VAL A 100 -2.07 -2.64 -6.60
CA VAL A 100 -1.53 -1.44 -5.94
C VAL A 100 -2.67 -0.64 -5.30
N VAL A 101 -2.59 -0.43 -4.00
CA VAL A 101 -3.61 0.24 -3.20
C VAL A 101 -3.06 1.58 -2.71
N VAL A 102 -3.65 2.68 -3.18
CA VAL A 102 -3.38 4.01 -2.65
C VAL A 102 -4.14 4.15 -1.32
N LYS A 103 -3.40 4.22 -0.21
CA LYS A 103 -3.96 4.42 1.13
C LYS A 103 -3.57 5.75 1.75
N SER A 104 -2.42 6.30 1.37
CA SER A 104 -2.03 7.68 1.66
C SER A 104 -3.13 8.66 1.25
N THR A 105 -3.36 9.67 2.08
CA THR A 105 -4.31 10.76 1.80
C THR A 105 -3.81 11.58 0.61
N VAL A 106 -4.58 11.60 -0.47
CA VAL A 106 -4.26 12.32 -1.71
C VAL A 106 -5.49 13.10 -2.22
N PRO A 107 -5.32 14.19 -2.97
CA PRO A 107 -6.43 14.87 -3.63
C PRO A 107 -7.20 13.96 -4.60
N PRO A 108 -8.50 14.19 -4.83
CA PRO A 108 -9.26 13.49 -5.84
C PRO A 108 -8.59 13.51 -7.21
N GLY A 109 -8.65 12.41 -7.95
CA GLY A 109 -8.01 12.27 -9.26
C GLY A 109 -6.51 11.95 -9.20
N THR A 110 -5.87 11.93 -8.02
CA THR A 110 -4.43 11.61 -7.93
C THR A 110 -4.14 10.18 -8.37
N THR A 111 -5.01 9.22 -8.01
CA THR A 111 -4.86 7.81 -8.40
C THR A 111 -4.92 7.68 -9.92
N GLU A 112 -5.92 8.29 -10.55
CA GLU A 112 -6.22 8.20 -11.97
C GLU A 112 -5.23 8.99 -12.84
N HIS A 113 -4.92 10.23 -12.45
CA HIS A 113 -4.16 11.16 -13.29
C HIS A 113 -2.67 11.21 -12.96
N SER A 114 -2.22 10.56 -11.87
CA SER A 114 -0.80 10.57 -11.50
C SER A 114 -0.26 9.18 -11.17
N ILE A 115 -0.88 8.46 -10.24
CA ILE A 115 -0.35 7.16 -9.79
C ILE A 115 -0.41 6.13 -10.91
N ILE A 116 -1.57 5.94 -11.57
CA ILE A 116 -1.69 5.01 -12.70
C ILE A 116 -0.69 5.36 -13.82
N PRO A 117 -0.62 6.61 -14.33
CA PRO A 117 0.38 6.98 -15.34
C PRO A 117 1.83 6.69 -14.94
N ILE A 118 2.22 6.93 -13.67
CA ILE A 118 3.55 6.59 -13.18
C ILE A 118 3.75 5.07 -13.19
N LEU A 119 2.78 4.31 -12.69
CA LEU A 119 2.86 2.86 -12.68
C LEU A 119 3.03 2.31 -14.10
N GLU A 120 2.20 2.74 -15.05
CA GLU A 120 2.28 2.28 -16.45
C GLU A 120 3.60 2.67 -17.12
N THR A 121 4.02 3.94 -16.98
CA THR A 121 5.26 4.45 -17.60
C THR A 121 6.49 3.69 -17.14
N TYR A 122 6.65 3.48 -15.83
CA TYR A 122 7.86 2.89 -15.27
C TYR A 122 7.86 1.36 -15.25
N SER A 123 6.69 0.74 -15.38
CA SER A 123 6.57 -0.72 -15.50
C SER A 123 6.50 -1.22 -16.94
N GLN A 124 6.13 -0.35 -17.91
CA GLN A 124 5.81 -0.73 -19.29
C GLN A 124 4.68 -1.77 -19.36
N LYS A 125 3.72 -1.66 -18.44
CA LYS A 125 2.58 -2.55 -18.23
C LYS A 125 1.29 -1.72 -18.08
N LYS A 126 0.12 -2.33 -18.24
CA LYS A 126 -1.17 -1.62 -18.22
C LYS A 126 -1.99 -1.89 -16.97
N SER A 127 -2.58 -0.84 -16.40
CA SER A 127 -3.52 -0.96 -15.28
C SER A 127 -4.81 -1.67 -15.75
N GLY A 128 -5.33 -2.56 -14.91
CA GLY A 128 -6.48 -3.41 -15.22
C GLY A 128 -6.17 -4.61 -16.12
N GLN A 129 -4.91 -4.81 -16.51
CA GLN A 129 -4.46 -5.97 -17.30
C GLN A 129 -3.28 -6.66 -16.63
N ASP A 130 -2.18 -5.93 -16.46
CA ASP A 130 -0.91 -6.43 -15.91
C ASP A 130 -0.77 -6.21 -14.40
N PHE A 131 -1.45 -5.19 -13.89
CA PHE A 131 -1.58 -4.90 -12.47
C PHE A 131 -2.93 -4.24 -12.22
N GLU A 132 -3.42 -4.36 -11.00
CA GLU A 132 -4.67 -3.74 -10.58
C GLU A 132 -4.39 -2.48 -9.74
N THR A 133 -5.34 -1.55 -9.71
CA THR A 133 -5.26 -0.37 -8.85
C THR A 133 -6.54 -0.14 -8.07
N ALA A 134 -6.38 0.36 -6.85
CA ALA A 134 -7.50 0.77 -6.00
C ALA A 134 -7.11 1.94 -5.09
N MET A 135 -8.09 2.72 -4.70
CA MET A 135 -8.02 3.70 -3.61
C MET A 135 -8.71 3.11 -2.38
N ASN A 136 -8.02 3.12 -1.24
CA ASN A 136 -8.57 2.69 0.04
C ASN A 136 -8.08 3.64 1.13
N PRO A 137 -8.79 4.78 1.35
CA PRO A 137 -8.40 5.73 2.37
C PRO A 137 -8.41 5.12 3.77
N GLU A 138 -7.96 5.92 4.74
CA GLU A 138 -7.87 5.54 6.14
C GLU A 138 -8.51 6.62 7.01
N TYR A 139 -9.02 6.21 8.17
CA TYR A 139 -9.70 7.08 9.14
C TYR A 139 -9.17 6.82 10.55
N LEU A 140 -7.87 6.52 10.66
CA LEU A 140 -7.23 6.03 11.87
C LEU A 140 -6.82 7.20 12.75
N ARG A 141 -7.02 7.07 14.07
CA ARG A 141 -6.42 8.00 15.04
C ARG A 141 -5.05 7.45 15.43
N GLU A 142 -4.01 8.26 15.32
CA GLU A 142 -2.61 7.82 15.47
C GLU A 142 -2.37 6.93 16.71
N ARG A 143 -2.87 7.33 17.89
CA ARG A 143 -2.71 6.56 19.14
C ARG A 143 -3.52 5.26 19.20
N PHE A 144 -4.55 5.11 18.37
CA PHE A 144 -5.45 3.97 18.36
C PHE A 144 -5.44 3.22 17.03
N ALA A 145 -4.44 3.47 16.17
CA ALA A 145 -4.50 3.12 14.76
C ALA A 145 -4.74 1.62 14.50
N VAL A 146 -4.09 0.73 15.27
CA VAL A 146 -4.35 -0.72 15.19
C VAL A 146 -5.79 -1.06 15.57
N LYS A 147 -6.27 -0.54 16.70
CA LYS A 147 -7.63 -0.77 17.18
C LYS A 147 -8.68 -0.23 16.20
N ASP A 148 -8.44 0.94 15.63
CA ASP A 148 -9.31 1.58 14.64
C ASP A 148 -9.33 0.82 13.31
N PHE A 149 -8.20 0.20 12.92
CA PHE A 149 -8.14 -0.66 11.73
C PHE A 149 -8.89 -1.98 11.94
N GLU A 150 -8.74 -2.60 13.11
CA GLU A 150 -9.38 -3.88 13.46
C GLU A 150 -10.88 -3.74 13.76
N ASN A 151 -11.34 -2.52 14.07
CA ASN A 151 -12.75 -2.21 14.33
C ASN A 151 -13.16 -0.94 13.56
N PRO A 152 -13.16 -0.97 12.22
CA PRO A 152 -13.37 0.20 11.40
C PRO A 152 -14.84 0.64 11.46
N ARG A 153 -15.07 1.96 11.50
CA ARG A 153 -16.42 2.51 11.33
C ARG A 153 -16.92 2.43 9.88
N LEU A 154 -15.98 2.46 8.93
CA LEU A 154 -16.22 2.46 7.50
C LEU A 154 -14.96 1.95 6.80
N ILE A 155 -15.15 1.09 5.80
CA ILE A 155 -14.10 0.71 4.86
C ILE A 155 -14.54 1.20 3.48
N LEU A 156 -13.86 2.22 2.95
CA LEU A 156 -14.11 2.73 1.60
C LEU A 156 -13.17 2.06 0.61
N ILE A 157 -13.73 1.50 -0.47
CA ILE A 157 -12.97 0.89 -1.58
C ILE A 157 -13.38 1.57 -2.88
N GLY A 158 -12.46 2.34 -3.47
CA GLY A 158 -12.56 2.87 -4.82
C GLY A 158 -11.78 2.00 -5.80
N SER A 159 -12.45 1.41 -6.78
CA SER A 159 -11.82 0.54 -7.79
C SER A 159 -12.60 0.59 -9.10
N ASN A 160 -11.89 0.52 -10.22
CA ASN A 160 -12.47 0.44 -11.56
C ASN A 160 -12.60 -1.00 -12.07
N THR A 161 -12.03 -1.99 -11.37
CA THR A 161 -12.12 -3.40 -11.74
C THR A 161 -12.83 -4.22 -10.66
N LYS A 162 -13.58 -5.23 -11.13
CA LYS A 162 -14.25 -6.20 -10.27
C LYS A 162 -13.25 -6.99 -9.42
N ARG A 163 -12.12 -7.36 -10.03
CA ARG A 163 -11.05 -8.13 -9.37
C ARG A 163 -10.44 -7.38 -8.18
N ALA A 164 -10.03 -6.13 -8.37
CA ALA A 164 -9.45 -5.33 -7.27
C ALA A 164 -10.45 -5.12 -6.13
N ARG A 165 -11.73 -4.89 -6.46
CA ARG A 165 -12.81 -4.80 -5.47
C ARG A 165 -12.94 -6.10 -4.68
N GLU A 166 -13.03 -7.24 -5.35
CA GLU A 166 -13.18 -8.55 -4.69
C GLU A 166 -11.99 -8.92 -3.83
N MET A 167 -10.76 -8.61 -4.29
CA MET A 167 -9.55 -8.80 -3.48
C MET A 167 -9.59 -8.00 -2.19
N LEU A 168 -9.98 -6.72 -2.24
CA LEU A 168 -10.07 -5.87 -1.04
C LEU A 168 -11.25 -6.24 -0.14
N CYS A 169 -12.42 -6.58 -0.70
CA CYS A 169 -13.54 -7.09 0.09
C CYS A 169 -13.12 -8.34 0.87
N LYS A 170 -12.48 -9.31 0.20
CA LYS A 170 -11.97 -10.52 0.85
C LYS A 170 -10.88 -10.25 1.88
N LEU A 171 -10.01 -9.27 1.61
CA LEU A 171 -8.95 -8.86 2.55
C LEU A 171 -9.54 -8.29 3.85
N TYR A 172 -10.60 -7.48 3.72
CA TYR A 172 -11.21 -6.77 4.84
C TYR A 172 -12.36 -7.52 5.52
N ASP A 173 -12.90 -8.58 4.90
CA ASP A 173 -14.03 -9.37 5.39
C ASP A 173 -13.96 -9.70 6.91
N PRO A 174 -12.81 -10.14 7.46
CA PRO A 174 -12.72 -10.45 8.90
C PRO A 174 -12.91 -9.24 9.84
N TYR A 175 -12.70 -8.03 9.34
CA TYR A 175 -12.86 -6.76 10.08
C TYR A 175 -14.10 -5.96 9.64
N ALA A 176 -14.81 -6.37 8.58
CA ALA A 176 -16.00 -5.70 8.05
C ALA A 176 -17.28 -6.13 8.77
N LYS A 177 -17.30 -6.01 10.11
CA LYS A 177 -18.43 -6.38 10.97
C LYS A 177 -19.40 -5.23 11.21
#